data_AF-C4MAQ3-F1
#
_entry.id   AF-C4MAQ3-F1
#
_cell.length_a   1.000
_cell.length_b   1.000
_cell.length_c   1.000
_cell.angle_alpha   90.00
_cell.angle_beta   90.00
_cell.angle_gamma   90.00
#
_symmetry.space_group_name_H-M   'P 1'
#
loop_
_entity.id
_entity.type
_entity.pdbx_description
1 polymer ?
#
loop_
_entity_poly.entity_id
_entity_poly.type
_entity_poly.pdbx_seq_one_letter_code
_entity_poly.pdbx_strand_id
1 'polypeptide(L)'
;MFGTPAKNTRNVSEDETEIEDRNATLNDVVTMIRDISSITEKCNILVKGFDLTLGNSPFISFKLIMEGHIEVIEEIECAIKAYKKNNIILLNAIKEGKRRDEREERIDKLEKKREEETKPERRKTRPL
;
A
#
# COMPACT_ATOMS: atom_id res chain seq x y z
N MET A 1 -24.94 6.35 -31.90
CA MET A 1 -24.79 6.87 -30.52
C MET A 1 -23.59 6.18 -29.91
N PHE A 2 -22.56 6.94 -29.53
CA PHE A 2 -21.37 6.39 -28.89
C PHE A 2 -21.72 5.94 -27.48
N GLY A 3 -21.56 4.65 -27.21
CA GLY A 3 -21.75 4.06 -25.88
C GLY A 3 -20.65 4.52 -24.94
N THR A 4 -21.03 5.11 -23.82
CA THR A 4 -20.13 5.41 -22.70
C THR A 4 -19.63 4.08 -22.13
N PRO A 5 -18.32 3.80 -22.05
CA PRO A 5 -17.84 2.58 -21.43
C PRO A 5 -18.18 2.61 -19.94
N ALA A 6 -18.82 1.54 -19.48
CA ALA A 6 -19.18 1.35 -18.08
C ALA A 6 -17.93 1.54 -17.20
N LYS A 7 -18.00 2.50 -16.26
CA LYS A 7 -17.01 2.64 -15.20
C LYS A 7 -17.01 1.33 -14.40
N ASN A 8 -15.85 0.69 -14.30
CA ASN A 8 -15.60 -0.37 -13.32
C ASN A 8 -16.05 0.14 -11.94
N THR A 9 -17.19 -0.35 -11.48
CA THR A 9 -17.59 -0.25 -10.08
C THR A 9 -16.53 -1.01 -9.28
N ARG A 10 -15.66 -0.25 -8.59
CA ARG A 10 -14.88 -0.81 -7.50
C ARG A 10 -15.87 -1.37 -6.49
N ASN A 11 -15.73 -2.65 -6.15
CA ASN A 11 -16.38 -3.23 -4.98
C ASN A 11 -15.84 -2.50 -3.74
N VAL A 12 -16.56 -1.46 -3.35
CA VAL A 12 -16.36 -0.74 -2.09
C VAL A 12 -17.03 -1.60 -1.02
N SER A 13 -16.21 -2.22 -0.17
CA SER A 13 -16.68 -2.88 1.05
C SER A 13 -17.21 -1.80 2.00
N GLU A 14 -18.36 -2.04 2.64
CA GLU A 14 -19.10 -1.09 3.48
C GLU A 14 -18.34 -0.53 4.70
N ASP A 15 -17.10 -0.97 4.95
CA ASP A 15 -16.20 -0.44 5.98
C ASP A 15 -15.29 0.72 5.48
N GLU A 16 -15.56 1.27 4.30
CA GLU A 16 -14.84 2.44 3.76
C GLU A 16 -15.16 3.70 4.57
N THR A 17 -14.48 3.86 5.72
CA THR A 17 -14.29 5.18 6.31
C THR A 17 -13.62 6.06 5.26
N GLU A 18 -14.22 7.21 4.97
CA GLU A 18 -13.74 8.24 4.04
C GLU A 18 -12.22 8.41 4.19
N ILE A 19 -11.48 7.96 3.19
CA ILE A 19 -10.04 8.16 3.14
C ILE A 19 -9.85 9.57 2.59
N GLU A 20 -9.44 10.51 3.43
CA GLU A 20 -9.10 11.86 3.00
C GLU A 20 -7.99 11.79 1.95
N ASP A 21 -8.33 12.20 0.73
CA ASP A 21 -7.43 12.19 -0.41
C ASP A 21 -6.37 13.28 -0.21
N ARG A 22 -5.20 12.88 0.31
CA ARG A 22 -4.04 13.77 0.55
C ARG A 22 -2.80 13.23 -0.15
N ASN A 23 -1.87 14.13 -0.46
CA ASN A 23 -0.59 13.76 -1.03
C ASN A 23 0.22 12.89 -0.04
N ALA A 24 0.83 11.82 -0.56
CA ALA A 24 1.76 11.01 0.21
C ALA A 24 3.01 11.81 0.58
N THR A 25 3.47 11.66 1.82
CA THR A 25 4.63 12.32 2.39
C THR A 25 5.66 11.30 2.88
N LEU A 26 6.92 11.72 3.07
CA LEU A 26 7.95 10.87 3.68
C LEU A 26 7.56 10.39 5.09
N ASN A 27 6.79 11.19 5.81
CA ASN A 27 6.31 10.82 7.13
C ASN A 27 5.38 9.60 7.10
N ASP A 28 4.65 9.39 5.99
CA ASP A 28 3.79 8.22 5.84
C ASP A 28 4.63 6.93 5.72
N VAL A 29 5.81 6.99 5.08
CA VAL A 29 6.76 5.86 5.03
C VAL A 29 7.35 5.57 6.41
N VAL A 30 7.71 6.61 7.16
CA VAL A 30 8.19 6.45 8.55
C VAL A 30 7.11 5.84 9.43
N THR A 31 5.86 6.28 9.26
CA THR A 31 4.69 5.76 9.98
C THR A 31 4.46 4.29 9.65
N MET A 32 4.51 3.90 8.37
CA MET A 32 4.44 2.50 7.95
C MET A 32 5.47 1.62 8.66
N ILE A 33 6.74 2.06 8.72
CA ILE A 33 7.82 1.30 9.39
C ILE A 33 7.57 1.18 10.90
N ARG A 34 7.10 2.27 11.54
CA ARG A 34 6.75 2.28 12.96
C ARG A 34 5.57 1.36 13.27
N ASP A 35 4.55 1.37 12.43
CA ASP A 35 3.37 0.51 12.58
C ASP A 35 3.76 -0.97 12.50
N ILE A 36 4.62 -1.37 11.54
CA ILE A 36 5.16 -2.74 11.45
C ILE A 36 5.94 -3.10 12.72
N SER A 37 6.76 -2.18 13.20
CA SER A 37 7.55 -2.40 14.42
C SER A 37 6.63 -2.63 15.63
N SER A 38 5.57 -1.83 15.77
CA SER A 38 4.58 -1.98 16.85
C SER A 38 3.81 -3.29 16.75
N ILE A 39 3.39 -3.71 15.55
CA ILE A 39 2.73 -5.01 15.35
C ILE A 39 3.68 -6.15 15.75
N THR A 40 4.93 -6.05 15.34
CA THR A 40 5.95 -7.07 15.66
C THR A 40 6.19 -7.17 17.16
N GLU A 41 6.20 -6.05 17.88
CA GLU A 41 6.32 -6.03 19.33
C GLU A 41 5.13 -6.71 20.01
N LYS A 42 3.90 -6.41 19.59
CA LYS A 42 2.70 -7.09 20.11
C LYS A 42 2.71 -8.60 19.84
N CYS A 43 3.14 -9.01 18.64
CA CYS A 43 3.33 -10.43 18.32
C CYS A 43 4.41 -11.07 19.20
N ASN A 44 5.49 -10.36 19.52
CA ASN A 44 6.51 -10.86 20.44
C ASN A 44 5.95 -11.03 21.87
N ILE A 45 5.11 -10.10 22.35
CA ILE A 45 4.42 -10.24 23.64
C ILE A 45 3.50 -11.46 23.61
N LEU A 46 2.76 -11.68 22.52
CA LEU A 46 1.90 -12.85 22.38
C LEU A 46 2.69 -14.17 22.49
N VAL A 47 3.89 -14.22 21.89
CA VAL A 47 4.73 -15.43 21.84
C VAL A 47 5.56 -15.63 23.10
N LYS A 48 6.10 -14.55 23.69
CA LYS A 48 7.11 -14.60 24.76
C LYS A 48 6.64 -14.06 26.11
N GLY A 49 5.55 -13.30 26.13
CA GLY A 49 5.11 -12.55 27.31
C GLY A 49 4.60 -13.41 28.47
N PHE A 50 4.40 -14.71 28.25
CA PHE A 50 3.72 -15.59 29.19
C PHE A 50 4.54 -16.82 29.59
N ASP A 51 5.86 -16.67 29.79
CA ASP A 51 6.68 -17.58 30.61
C ASP A 51 6.29 -17.50 32.10
N LEU A 52 4.99 -17.49 32.40
CA LEU A 52 4.46 -17.48 33.75
C LEU A 52 4.46 -18.91 34.28
N THR A 53 5.29 -19.14 35.29
CA THR A 53 5.20 -20.34 36.12
C THR A 53 3.82 -20.45 36.72
N LEU A 54 3.16 -21.60 36.51
CA LEU A 54 1.90 -21.92 37.17
C LEU A 54 2.14 -21.90 38.69
N GLY A 55 1.60 -20.89 39.37
CA GLY A 55 1.70 -20.77 40.82
C GLY A 55 0.83 -21.80 41.54
N ASN A 56 0.59 -21.59 42.84
CA ASN A 56 -0.17 -22.49 43.70
C ASN A 56 -1.63 -22.76 43.24
N SER A 57 -2.17 -21.94 42.33
CA SER A 57 -3.45 -22.15 41.68
C SER A 57 -3.28 -22.17 40.15
N PRO A 58 -3.03 -23.35 39.56
CA PRO A 58 -2.72 -23.46 38.14
C PRO A 58 -3.90 -23.06 37.24
N PHE A 59 -5.14 -23.36 37.64
CA PHE A 59 -6.32 -23.02 36.84
C PHE A 59 -6.60 -21.52 36.77
N ILE A 60 -6.42 -20.79 37.87
CA ILE A 60 -6.57 -19.32 37.88
C ILE A 60 -5.47 -18.68 37.03
N SER A 61 -4.24 -19.16 37.17
CA SER A 61 -3.10 -18.69 36.39
C SER A 61 -3.32 -18.92 34.89
N PHE A 62 -3.81 -20.11 34.52
CA PHE A 62 -4.11 -20.48 33.14
C PHE A 62 -5.25 -19.64 32.53
N LYS A 63 -6.31 -19.38 33.31
CA LYS A 63 -7.40 -18.49 32.89
C LYS A 63 -6.86 -17.09 32.54
N LEU A 64 -6.05 -16.51 33.41
CA LEU A 64 -5.47 -15.17 33.20
C LEU A 64 -4.55 -15.12 31.98
N ILE A 65 -3.77 -16.18 31.75
CA ILE A 65 -2.92 -16.31 30.55
C ILE A 65 -3.80 -16.32 29.28
N MET A 66 -4.89 -17.10 29.27
CA MET A 66 -5.80 -17.14 28.13
C MET A 66 -6.50 -15.80 27.89
N GLU A 67 -6.98 -15.13 28.94
CA GLU A 67 -7.58 -13.79 28.83
C GLU A 67 -6.58 -12.78 28.26
N GLY A 68 -5.34 -12.77 28.76
CA GLY A 68 -4.28 -11.91 28.22
C GLY A 68 -3.93 -12.21 26.76
N HIS A 69 -3.93 -13.49 26.34
CA HIS A 69 -3.75 -13.85 24.93
C HIS A 69 -4.87 -13.30 24.05
N ILE A 70 -6.13 -13.37 24.50
CA ILE A 70 -7.27 -12.83 23.76
C ILE A 70 -7.14 -11.32 23.58
N GLU A 71 -6.83 -10.60 24.66
CA GLU A 71 -6.64 -9.14 24.62
C GLU A 71 -5.52 -8.73 23.65
N VAL A 72 -4.36 -9.38 23.71
CA VAL A 72 -3.24 -9.08 22.80
C VAL A 72 -3.60 -9.38 21.34
N ILE A 73 -4.39 -10.43 21.06
CA ILE A 73 -4.87 -10.74 19.70
C ILE A 73 -5.77 -9.62 19.19
N GLU A 74 -6.71 -9.13 20.00
CA GLU A 74 -7.61 -8.02 19.62
C GLU A 74 -6.82 -6.73 19.32
N GLU A 75 -5.80 -6.44 20.11
CA GLU A 75 -4.91 -5.30 19.86
C GLU A 75 -4.12 -5.43 18.56
N ILE A 76 -3.63 -6.63 18.24
CA ILE A 76 -2.94 -6.92 16.98
C ILE A 76 -3.89 -6.71 15.80
N GLU A 77 -5.12 -7.19 15.88
CA GLU A 77 -6.12 -6.99 14.82
C GLU A 77 -6.40 -5.51 14.57
N CYS A 78 -6.60 -4.73 15.65
CA CYS A 78 -6.79 -3.29 15.57
C CYS A 78 -5.59 -2.60 14.90
N ALA A 79 -4.36 -2.97 15.29
CA ALA A 79 -3.15 -2.41 14.72
C ALA A 79 -2.99 -2.76 13.22
N ILE A 80 -3.33 -4.00 12.82
CA ILE A 80 -3.32 -4.41 11.41
C ILE A 80 -4.35 -3.64 10.58
N LYS A 81 -5.55 -3.42 11.12
CA LYS A 81 -6.59 -2.62 10.46
C LYS A 81 -6.12 -1.18 10.24
N ALA A 82 -5.54 -0.54 11.26
CA ALA A 82 -4.98 0.80 11.17
C ALA A 82 -3.82 0.86 10.16
N TYR A 83 -2.89 -0.09 10.20
CA TYR A 83 -1.80 -0.21 9.24
C TYR A 83 -2.31 -0.28 7.80
N LYS A 84 -3.30 -1.13 7.53
CA LYS A 84 -3.91 -1.25 6.19
C LYS A 84 -4.50 0.08 5.75
N LYS A 85 -5.27 0.74 6.62
CA LYS A 85 -5.91 2.02 6.33
C LYS A 85 -4.89 3.12 5.99
N ASN A 86 -3.86 3.27 6.82
CA ASN A 86 -2.83 4.30 6.64
C ASN A 86 -2.04 4.12 5.34
N ASN A 87 -1.77 2.87 4.94
CA ASN A 87 -0.94 2.58 3.78
C ASN A 87 -1.69 2.60 2.43
N ILE A 88 -3.02 2.73 2.43
CA ILE A 88 -3.78 2.89 1.17
C ILE A 88 -3.33 4.15 0.42
N ILE A 89 -3.02 5.24 1.13
CA ILE A 89 -2.55 6.49 0.53
C ILE A 89 -1.22 6.28 -0.20
N LEU A 90 -0.26 5.59 0.44
CA LEU A 90 1.03 5.24 -0.16
C LEU A 90 0.84 4.34 -1.39
N LEU A 91 -0.01 3.32 -1.30
CA LEU A 91 -0.29 2.43 -2.43
C LEU A 91 -0.91 3.18 -3.62
N ASN A 92 -1.81 4.12 -3.36
CA ASN A 92 -2.43 4.94 -4.39
C ASN A 92 -1.41 5.89 -5.03
N ALA A 93 -0.56 6.54 -4.23
CA ALA A 93 0.50 7.40 -4.73
C ALA A 93 1.50 6.64 -5.64
N ILE A 94 1.91 5.43 -5.26
CA ILE A 94 2.79 4.59 -6.07
C ILE A 94 2.12 4.19 -7.40
N LYS A 95 0.83 3.82 -7.35
CA LYS A 95 0.07 3.46 -8.56
C LYS A 95 -0.05 4.64 -9.52
N GLU A 96 -0.28 5.84 -8.99
CA GLU A 96 -0.39 7.05 -9.81
C GLU A 96 0.96 7.46 -10.40
N GLY A 97 2.05 7.34 -9.64
CA GLY A 97 3.42 7.50 -10.16
C GLY A 97 3.68 6.62 -11.38
N LYS A 98 3.44 5.31 -11.26
CA LYS A 98 3.61 4.36 -12.39
C LYS A 98 2.78 4.75 -13.62
N ARG A 99 1.54 5.22 -13.43
CA ARG A 99 0.70 5.66 -14.55
C ARG A 99 1.24 6.89 -15.26
N ARG A 100 1.89 7.80 -14.53
CA ARG A 100 2.56 8.98 -15.09
C ARG A 100 3.78 8.57 -15.89
N ASP A 101 4.63 7.69 -15.33
CA ASP A 101 5.81 7.17 -16.02
C ASP A 101 5.42 6.47 -17.35
N GLU A 102 4.39 5.62 -17.32
CA GLU A 102 3.85 4.96 -18.53
C GLU A 102 3.24 5.95 -19.55
N ARG A 103 2.76 7.10 -19.10
CA ARG A 103 2.25 8.17 -19.98
C ARG A 103 3.41 8.92 -20.63
N GLU A 104 4.41 9.31 -19.84
CA GLU A 104 5.60 10.01 -20.33
C GLU A 104 6.36 9.13 -21.34
N GLU A 105 6.56 7.85 -21.04
CA GLU A 105 7.17 6.92 -21.99
C GLU A 105 6.40 6.82 -23.33
N ARG A 106 5.06 6.90 -23.29
CA ARG A 106 4.24 6.88 -24.51
C ARG A 106 4.41 8.16 -25.32
N ILE A 107 4.50 9.31 -24.65
CA ILE A 107 4.72 10.60 -25.29
C ILE A 107 6.11 10.64 -25.94
N ASP A 108 7.14 10.24 -25.21
CA ASP A 108 8.52 10.15 -25.73
C ASP A 108 8.63 9.24 -26.95
N LYS A 109 7.93 8.10 -26.93
CA LYS A 109 7.88 7.16 -28.08
C LYS A 109 7.15 7.77 -29.28
N LEU A 110 6.13 8.61 -29.05
CA LEU A 110 5.40 9.30 -30.12
C LEU A 110 6.20 10.48 -30.69
N GLU A 111 6.93 11.23 -29.86
CA GLU A 111 7.83 12.30 -30.31
C GLU A 111 8.98 11.74 -31.15
N LYS A 112 9.64 10.67 -30.68
CA LYS A 112 10.70 9.99 -31.46
C LYS A 112 10.22 9.51 -32.83
N LYS A 113 9.00 8.97 -32.91
CA LYS A 113 8.39 8.57 -34.20
C LYS A 113 8.15 9.77 -35.12
N ARG A 114 7.67 10.89 -34.58
CA ARG A 114 7.49 12.12 -35.37
C ARG A 114 8.81 12.68 -35.88
N GLU A 115 9.88 12.64 -35.10
CA GLU A 115 11.22 13.07 -35.53
C GLU A 115 11.80 12.16 -36.62
N GLU A 116 11.52 10.87 -36.59
CA GLU A 116 11.91 9.95 -37.66
C GLU A 116 11.13 10.17 -38.95
N GLU A 117 9.82 10.42 -38.86
CA GLU A 117 8.96 10.70 -40.02
C GLU A 117 9.19 12.10 -40.64
N THR A 118 9.65 13.07 -39.85
CA THR A 118 9.94 14.44 -40.32
C THR A 118 11.38 14.66 -40.79
N LYS A 119 12.25 13.64 -40.72
CA LYS A 119 13.60 13.73 -41.31
C LYS A 119 13.48 13.92 -42.82
N PRO A 120 14.02 15.02 -43.38
CA PRO A 120 13.92 15.28 -44.81
C PRO A 120 14.69 14.19 -45.58
N GLU A 121 14.06 13.60 -46.59
CA GLU A 121 14.75 12.73 -47.54
C GLU A 121 15.97 13.47 -48.10
N ARG A 122 17.16 12.89 -47.93
CA ARG A 122 18.40 13.40 -48.53
C ARG A 122 18.18 13.48 -50.05
N ARG A 123 17.97 14.69 -50.59
CA ARG A 123 18.06 14.94 -52.03
C ARG A 123 19.42 14.46 -52.49
N LYS A 124 19.44 13.40 -53.32
CA LYS A 124 20.65 13.00 -54.04
C LYS A 124 21.03 14.14 -54.96
N THR A 125 22.05 14.91 -54.58
CA THR A 125 22.71 15.85 -55.49
C THR A 125 23.32 15.02 -56.62
N ARG A 126 22.83 15.23 -57.85
CA ARG A 126 23.48 14.69 -59.05
C ARG A 126 24.91 15.24 -59.12
N PRO A 127 25.94 14.41 -59.38
CA PRO A 127 27.27 14.91 -59.66
C PRO A 127 27.26 15.74 -60.95
N LEU A 128 27.97 16.87 -60.92
CA LEU A 128 28.20 17.79 -62.04
C LEU A 128 29.07 17.13 -63.12
#